data_AF-A0A433QNA2-F1
#
_entry.id   AF-A0A433QNA2-F1
#
_cell.length_a   1.000
_cell.length_b   1.000
_cell.length_c   1.000
_cell.angle_alpha   90.00
_cell.angle_beta   90.00
_cell.angle_gamma   90.00
#
_symmetry.space_group_name_H-M   'P 1'
#
loop_
_entity.id
_entity.type
_entity.pdbx_description
1 polymer ?
#
loop_
_entity_poly.entity_id
_entity_poly.type
_entity_poly.pdbx_seq_one_letter_code
_entity_poly.pdbx_strand_id
1 'polypeptide(L)'
;MDDEMKDEWQKLSEGRSVEQLEEDIATEKARADAQYATNPRVLEDYNRRKREADQLRGKLNNSERQLERLTDDIDNVRSKWQPKLQDLVNRISQGFSAAFDRIGCAGEVRISGIGVHEDYDKWGIDILVKFR
;
A
#
# COMPACT_ATOMS: atom_id res chain seq x y z
N MET A 1 -9.69 -15.91 37.91
CA MET A 1 -10.95 -16.50 37.40
C MET A 1 -12.00 -15.44 37.63
N ASP A 2 -12.56 -14.89 36.55
CA ASP A 2 -13.58 -13.84 36.63
C ASP A 2 -14.83 -14.35 37.36
N ASP A 3 -15.46 -13.50 38.17
CA ASP A 3 -16.66 -13.87 38.93
C ASP A 3 -17.84 -14.23 38.00
N GLU A 4 -17.86 -13.71 36.76
CA GLU A 4 -18.81 -14.11 35.71
C GLU A 4 -18.66 -15.60 35.32
N MET A 5 -17.43 -16.10 35.20
CA MET A 5 -17.21 -17.52 34.90
C MET A 5 -17.76 -18.40 36.02
N LYS A 6 -17.52 -18.05 37.29
CA LYS A 6 -18.01 -18.86 38.41
C LYS A 6 -19.53 -18.98 38.43
N ASP A 7 -20.25 -17.89 38.13
CA ASP A 7 -21.71 -17.87 38.07
C ASP A 7 -22.26 -18.75 36.93
N GLU A 8 -21.58 -18.77 35.76
CA GLU A 8 -21.93 -19.68 34.67
C GLU A 8 -21.69 -21.16 35.03
N TRP A 9 -20.54 -21.48 35.63
CA TRP A 9 -20.24 -22.86 36.07
C TRP A 9 -21.23 -23.35 37.13
N GLN A 10 -21.65 -22.45 38.02
CA GLN A 10 -22.63 -22.77 39.05
C GLN A 10 -24.01 -23.07 38.45
N LYS A 11 -24.50 -22.23 37.53
CA LYS A 11 -25.76 -22.48 36.77
C LYS A 11 -25.70 -23.75 35.93
N LEU A 12 -24.54 -24.08 35.35
CA LEU A 12 -24.35 -25.33 34.62
C LEU A 12 -24.40 -26.55 35.55
N SER A 13 -23.95 -26.44 36.79
CA SER A 13 -23.96 -27.54 37.76
C SER A 13 -25.28 -27.69 38.52
N GLU A 14 -26.12 -26.65 38.55
CA GLU A 14 -27.38 -26.65 39.29
C GLU A 14 -28.33 -27.74 38.79
N GLY A 15 -28.69 -28.67 39.69
CA GLY A 15 -29.63 -29.74 39.40
C GLY A 15 -29.07 -30.93 38.60
N ARG A 16 -27.76 -30.97 38.31
CA ARG A 16 -27.12 -32.08 37.61
C ARG A 16 -26.24 -32.92 38.54
N SER A 17 -26.26 -34.25 38.35
CA SER A 17 -25.32 -35.14 39.04
C SER A 17 -23.96 -35.12 38.34
N VAL A 18 -22.91 -35.51 39.09
CA VAL A 18 -21.56 -35.66 38.52
C VAL A 18 -21.56 -36.64 37.35
N GLU A 19 -22.33 -37.73 37.46
CA GLU A 19 -22.43 -38.74 36.40
C GLU A 19 -23.08 -38.18 35.12
N GLN A 20 -24.10 -37.33 35.24
CA GLN A 20 -24.74 -36.67 34.08
C GLN A 20 -23.78 -35.71 33.36
N LEU A 21 -22.98 -34.96 34.13
CA LEU A 21 -21.97 -34.07 33.57
C LEU A 21 -20.86 -34.86 32.87
N GLU A 22 -20.44 -36.00 33.43
CA GLU A 22 -19.45 -36.89 32.81
C GLU A 22 -19.97 -37.52 31.51
N GLU A 23 -21.26 -37.90 31.47
CA GLU A 23 -21.92 -38.44 30.27
C GLU A 23 -22.07 -37.37 29.18
N ASP A 24 -22.45 -36.14 29.53
CA ASP A 24 -22.51 -35.00 28.63
C ASP A 24 -21.11 -34.69 28.04
N ILE A 25 -20.08 -34.67 28.90
CA ILE A 25 -18.69 -34.47 28.48
C ILE A 25 -18.24 -35.59 27.53
N ALA A 26 -18.57 -36.85 27.83
CA ALA A 26 -18.21 -37.98 26.99
C ALA A 26 -18.93 -37.91 25.63
N THR A 27 -20.21 -37.51 25.62
CA THR A 27 -21.01 -37.35 24.40
C THR A 27 -20.48 -36.23 23.51
N GLU A 28 -20.19 -35.06 24.08
CA GLU A 28 -19.64 -33.94 23.33
C GLU A 28 -18.22 -34.21 22.83
N LYS A 29 -17.38 -34.90 23.62
CA LYS A 29 -16.08 -35.39 23.14
C LYS A 29 -16.22 -36.36 21.97
N ALA A 30 -17.10 -37.36 22.08
CA ALA A 30 -17.33 -38.32 21.00
C ALA A 30 -17.87 -37.64 19.74
N ARG A 31 -18.71 -36.61 19.88
CA ARG A 31 -19.25 -35.81 18.78
C ARG A 31 -18.17 -34.98 18.10
N ALA A 32 -17.32 -34.32 18.87
CA ALA A 32 -16.16 -33.61 18.36
C ALA A 32 -15.20 -34.56 17.65
N ASP A 33 -14.85 -35.68 18.28
CA ASP A 33 -13.95 -36.70 17.73
C ASP A 33 -14.50 -37.34 16.45
N ALA A 34 -15.81 -37.58 16.34
CA ALA A 34 -16.43 -38.06 15.10
C ALA A 34 -16.33 -37.02 13.97
N GLN A 35 -16.49 -35.73 14.29
CA GLN A 35 -16.25 -34.64 13.34
C GLN A 35 -14.77 -34.58 12.90
N TYR A 36 -13.83 -34.78 13.82
CA TYR A 36 -12.38 -34.79 13.54
C TYR A 36 -11.93 -36.04 12.78
N ALA A 37 -12.50 -37.21 13.08
CA ALA A 37 -12.21 -38.48 12.41
C ALA A 37 -12.59 -38.45 10.93
N THR A 38 -13.51 -37.56 10.54
CA THR A 38 -13.98 -37.45 9.16
C THR A 38 -12.95 -36.80 8.23
N ASN A 39 -12.04 -35.93 8.73
CA ASN A 39 -10.86 -35.48 7.96
C ASN A 39 -9.78 -34.76 8.80
N PRO A 40 -8.79 -35.48 9.36
CA PRO A 40 -7.66 -34.91 10.12
C PRO A 40 -6.85 -33.86 9.33
N ARG A 41 -6.87 -33.89 7.99
CA ARG A 41 -6.15 -32.93 7.14
C ARG A 41 -6.74 -31.53 7.17
N VAL A 42 -7.99 -31.33 7.60
CA VAL A 42 -8.64 -30.01 7.55
C VAL A 42 -7.91 -28.99 8.43
N LEU A 43 -7.48 -29.38 9.64
CA LEU A 43 -6.71 -28.52 10.53
C LEU A 43 -5.31 -28.25 9.99
N GLU A 44 -4.64 -29.26 9.44
CA GLU A 44 -3.32 -29.11 8.82
C GLU A 44 -3.37 -28.18 7.61
N ASP A 45 -4.36 -28.37 6.73
CA ASP A 45 -4.60 -27.55 5.55
C ASP A 45 -4.95 -26.11 5.92
N TYR A 46 -5.80 -25.93 6.94
CA TYR A 46 -6.12 -24.61 7.46
C TYR A 46 -4.87 -23.91 7.99
N ASN A 47 -4.10 -24.58 8.85
CA ASN A 47 -2.88 -24.02 9.42
C ASN A 47 -1.83 -23.70 8.35
N ARG A 48 -1.69 -24.57 7.35
CA ARG A 48 -0.82 -24.33 6.18
C ARG A 48 -1.26 -23.08 5.41
N ARG A 49 -2.54 -23.00 5.03
CA ARG A 49 -3.10 -21.86 4.29
C ARG A 49 -3.01 -20.56 5.08
N LYS A 50 -3.21 -20.62 6.40
CA LYS A 50 -3.05 -19.46 7.29
C LYS A 50 -1.60 -18.95 7.26
N ARG A 51 -0.61 -19.84 7.40
CA ARG A 51 0.81 -19.47 7.31
C ARG A 51 1.16 -18.88 5.94
N GLU A 52 0.67 -19.47 4.86
CA GLU A 52 0.88 -18.95 3.49
C GLU A 52 0.27 -17.55 3.33
N ALA A 53 -0.96 -17.34 3.81
CA ALA A 53 -1.62 -16.05 3.77
C ALA A 53 -0.84 -14.99 4.58
N ASP A 54 -0.37 -15.33 5.78
CA ASP A 54 0.42 -14.44 6.62
C ASP A 54 1.76 -14.07 5.95
N GLN A 55 2.43 -15.04 5.32
CA GLN A 55 3.66 -14.79 4.57
C GLN A 55 3.42 -13.88 3.36
N LEU A 56 2.36 -14.12 2.58
CA LEU A 56 2.00 -13.30 1.44
C LEU A 56 1.65 -11.87 1.86
N ARG A 57 0.90 -11.70 2.95
CA ARG A 57 0.59 -10.39 3.54
C ARG A 57 1.86 -9.66 3.98
N GLY A 58 2.79 -10.38 4.62
CA GLY A 58 4.08 -9.80 5.00
C GLY A 58 4.90 -9.32 3.80
N LYS A 59 4.94 -10.11 2.72
CA LYS A 59 5.61 -9.72 1.47
C LYS A 59 4.94 -8.51 0.82
N LEU A 60 3.61 -8.48 0.76
CA LEU A 60 2.85 -7.37 0.21
C LEU A 60 3.15 -6.07 0.95
N ASN A 61 3.06 -6.08 2.29
CA ASN A 61 3.33 -4.91 3.13
C ASN A 61 4.78 -4.41 2.95
N ASN A 62 5.75 -5.32 2.85
CA ASN A 62 7.13 -4.93 2.57
C ASN A 62 7.27 -4.27 1.19
N SER A 63 6.67 -4.84 0.15
CA SER A 63 6.67 -4.25 -1.20
C SER A 63 6.00 -2.89 -1.24
N GLU A 64 4.87 -2.71 -0.54
CA GLU A 64 4.17 -1.43 -0.43
C GLU A 64 5.05 -0.37 0.24
N ARG A 65 5.71 -0.70 1.36
CA ARG A 65 6.66 0.22 2.01
C ARG A 65 7.86 0.56 1.15
N GLN A 66 8.36 -0.41 0.38
CA GLN A 66 9.47 -0.16 -0.55
C GLN A 66 9.03 0.77 -1.68
N LEU A 67 7.82 0.57 -2.21
CA LEU A 67 7.24 1.43 -3.23
C LEU A 67 7.06 2.85 -2.71
N GLU A 68 6.47 3.02 -1.53
CA GLU A 68 6.29 4.33 -0.88
C GLU A 68 7.63 5.07 -0.72
N ARG A 69 8.64 4.40 -0.18
CA ARG A 69 9.99 4.98 -0.04
C ARG A 69 10.60 5.41 -1.36
N LEU A 70 10.48 4.57 -2.39
CA LEU A 70 11.03 4.88 -3.72
C LEU A 70 10.30 6.08 -4.34
N THR A 71 8.98 6.15 -4.19
CA THR A 71 8.18 7.31 -4.64
C THR A 71 8.63 8.58 -3.92
N ASP A 72 8.77 8.54 -2.60
CA ASP A 72 9.23 9.68 -1.80
C ASP A 72 10.64 10.12 -2.21
N ASP A 73 11.55 9.17 -2.44
CA ASP A 73 12.91 9.46 -2.89
C ASP A 73 12.93 10.13 -4.27
N ILE A 74 12.11 9.64 -5.20
CA ILE A 74 11.93 10.25 -6.53
C ILE A 74 11.43 11.68 -6.39
N ASP A 75 10.41 11.92 -5.57
CA ASP A 75 9.83 13.25 -5.34
C ASP A 75 10.80 14.21 -4.65
N ASN A 76 11.56 13.71 -3.67
CA ASN A 76 12.60 14.46 -2.98
C ASN A 76 13.73 14.91 -3.91
N VAL A 77 14.08 14.08 -4.89
CA VAL A 77 15.06 14.45 -5.92
C VAL A 77 14.44 15.43 -6.90
N ARG A 78 13.25 15.11 -7.44
CA ARG A 78 12.50 15.93 -8.40
C ARG A 78 12.29 17.36 -7.93
N SER A 79 11.81 17.53 -6.69
CA SER A 79 11.55 18.84 -6.08
C SER A 79 12.78 19.74 -5.97
N LYS A 80 14.00 19.18 -6.02
CA LYS A 80 15.25 19.96 -5.94
C LYS A 80 15.77 20.40 -7.29
N TRP A 81 15.73 19.54 -8.31
CA TRP A 81 16.34 19.83 -9.61
C TRP A 81 15.35 20.46 -10.60
N GLN A 82 14.07 20.05 -10.58
CA GLN A 82 13.07 20.53 -11.53
C GLN A 82 12.86 22.06 -11.46
N PRO A 83 12.73 22.69 -10.26
CA PRO A 83 12.60 24.14 -10.19
C PRO A 83 13.85 24.86 -10.70
N LYS A 84 15.04 24.31 -10.44
CA LYS A 84 16.31 24.89 -10.91
C LYS A 84 16.43 24.84 -12.43
N LEU A 85 15.96 23.75 -13.04
CA LEU A 85 15.90 23.64 -14.49
C LEU A 85 14.93 24.68 -15.08
N GLN A 86 13.75 24.82 -14.48
CA GLN A 86 12.77 25.82 -14.91
C GLN A 86 13.34 27.25 -14.81
N ASP A 87 13.99 27.58 -13.69
CA ASP A 87 14.63 28.88 -13.49
C ASP A 87 15.73 29.15 -14.53
N LEU A 88 16.53 28.12 -14.86
CA LEU A 88 17.57 28.24 -15.88
C LEU A 88 16.97 28.56 -17.24
N VAL A 89 15.94 27.81 -17.67
CA VAL A 89 15.28 28.04 -18.95
C VAL A 89 14.58 29.39 -18.98
N ASN A 90 13.96 29.82 -17.87
CA ASN A 90 13.36 31.14 -17.76
C ASN A 90 14.39 32.26 -17.97
N ARG A 91 15.59 32.15 -17.39
CA ARG A 91 16.68 33.12 -17.61
C ARG A 91 17.15 33.14 -19.06
N ILE A 92 17.27 31.96 -19.68
CA ILE A 92 17.61 31.83 -21.10
C ILE A 92 16.53 32.50 -21.96
N SER A 93 15.25 32.23 -21.68
CA SER A 93 14.13 32.82 -22.40
C SER A 93 14.15 34.35 -22.31
N GLN A 94 14.38 34.93 -21.12
CA GLN A 94 14.48 36.39 -20.97
C GLN A 94 15.57 37.00 -21.83
N GLY A 95 16.76 36.37 -21.88
CA GLY A 95 17.85 36.81 -22.74
C GLY A 95 17.51 36.66 -24.24
N PHE A 96 16.87 35.55 -24.60
CA PHE A 96 16.42 35.29 -25.97
C PHE A 96 15.36 36.29 -26.43
N SER A 97 14.31 36.52 -25.64
CA SER A 97 13.28 37.52 -25.91
C SER A 97 13.88 38.91 -26.07
N ALA A 98 14.76 39.33 -25.16
CA ALA A 98 15.41 40.65 -25.23
C ALA A 98 16.30 40.80 -26.49
N ALA A 99 16.95 39.72 -26.95
CA ALA A 99 17.72 39.74 -28.18
C ALA A 99 16.82 39.84 -29.43
N PHE A 100 15.68 39.13 -29.43
CA PHE A 100 14.70 39.17 -30.53
C PHE A 100 13.93 40.49 -30.60
N ASP A 101 13.62 41.10 -29.44
CA ASP A 101 12.94 42.40 -29.39
C ASP A 101 13.78 43.50 -30.06
N ARG A 102 15.12 43.42 -29.96
CA ARG A 102 16.04 44.37 -30.62
C ARG A 102 15.98 44.32 -32.14
N ILE A 103 15.61 43.17 -32.72
CA ILE A 103 15.43 42.99 -34.16
C ILE A 103 13.94 43.08 -34.57
N GLY A 104 13.07 43.55 -33.68
CA GLY A 104 11.66 43.78 -33.94
C GLY A 104 10.79 42.52 -34.02
N CYS A 105 11.31 41.38 -33.55
CA CYS A 105 10.63 40.08 -33.50
C CYS A 105 10.34 39.67 -32.04
N ALA A 106 9.40 38.76 -31.82
CA ALA A 106 9.16 38.18 -30.50
C ALA A 106 9.65 36.72 -30.47
N GLY A 107 10.27 36.32 -29.36
CA GLY A 107 10.76 34.96 -29.17
C GLY A 107 10.63 34.50 -27.73
N GLU A 108 10.34 33.22 -27.51
CA GLU A 108 10.24 32.58 -26.19
C GLU A 108 10.87 31.19 -26.23
N VAL A 109 11.53 30.80 -25.14
CA VAL A 109 12.07 29.46 -24.93
C VAL A 109 11.40 28.83 -23.71
N ARG A 110 10.83 27.65 -23.87
CA ARG A 110 10.14 26.94 -22.76
C ARG A 110 10.43 25.45 -22.76
N ILE A 111 10.19 24.82 -21.62
CA ILE A 111 10.25 23.35 -21.47
C ILE A 111 8.89 22.77 -21.86
N SER A 112 8.86 21.86 -22.82
CA SER A 112 7.66 21.07 -23.15
C SER A 112 7.58 19.82 -22.28
N GLY A 113 6.35 19.40 -21.95
CA GLY A 113 6.08 18.19 -21.15
C GLY A 113 5.98 18.39 -19.63
N ILE A 114 6.50 19.50 -19.10
CA ILE A 114 6.42 19.80 -17.65
C ILE A 114 4.94 19.91 -17.20
N GLY A 115 4.54 19.11 -16.21
CA GLY A 115 3.17 19.10 -15.65
C GLY A 115 2.10 18.39 -16.50
N VAL A 116 2.43 17.91 -17.70
CA VAL A 116 1.50 17.18 -18.60
C VAL A 116 1.84 15.69 -18.63
N HIS A 117 3.12 15.34 -18.61
CA HIS A 117 3.59 13.95 -18.52
C HIS A 117 4.76 13.85 -17.52
N GLU A 118 4.71 12.86 -16.63
CA GLU A 118 5.85 12.50 -15.76
C GLU A 118 6.95 11.73 -16.52
N ASP A 119 6.66 11.38 -17.78
CA ASP A 119 7.57 10.73 -18.72
C ASP A 119 8.64 11.72 -19.21
N TYR A 120 9.81 11.71 -18.57
CA TYR A 120 10.92 12.63 -18.88
C TYR A 120 11.49 12.46 -20.29
N ASP A 121 11.31 11.31 -20.94
CA ASP A 121 11.70 11.07 -22.33
C ASP A 121 10.86 11.87 -23.33
N LYS A 122 9.67 12.34 -22.90
CA LYS A 122 8.81 13.24 -23.67
C LYS A 122 9.09 14.71 -23.41
N TRP A 123 10.02 15.04 -22.51
CA TRP A 123 10.37 16.44 -22.23
C TRP A 123 11.26 16.99 -23.35
N GLY A 124 11.03 18.25 -23.68
CA GLY A 124 11.77 18.93 -24.74
C GLY A 124 11.98 20.42 -24.46
N ILE A 125 12.70 21.08 -25.35
CA ILE A 125 12.81 22.54 -25.38
C ILE A 125 12.09 23.04 -26.63
N ASP A 126 11.04 23.82 -26.42
CA ASP A 126 10.34 24.52 -27.48
C ASP A 126 10.93 25.91 -27.63
N ILE A 127 11.28 26.27 -28.87
CA ILE A 127 11.66 27.63 -29.25
C ILE A 127 10.55 28.18 -30.12
N LEU A 128 9.82 29.17 -29.61
CA LEU A 128 8.73 29.82 -30.32
C LEU A 128 9.18 31.20 -30.78
N VAL A 129 8.96 31.51 -32.05
CA VAL A 129 9.30 32.80 -32.63
C VAL A 129 8.13 33.33 -33.46
N LYS A 130 7.91 34.64 -33.40
CA LYS A 130 6.95 35.35 -34.21
C LYS A 130 7.66 36.42 -35.01
N PHE A 131 7.66 36.24 -36.33
CA PHE A 131 8.11 37.22 -37.30
C PHE A 131 6.94 38.14 -37.68
N ARG A 132 7.26 39.37 -38.09
CA ARG A 132 6.26 40.32 -38.62
C ARG A 132 5.89 39.99 -40.05
#